data_AF-A0ABD6APK1-F1
#
_entry.id   AF-A0ABD6APK1-F1
#
_cell.length_a   1.000
_cell.length_b   1.000
_cell.length_c   1.000
_cell.angle_alpha   90.00
_cell.angle_beta   90.00
_cell.angle_gamma   90.00
#
_symmetry.space_group_name_H-M   'P 1'
#
loop_
_entity.id
_entity.type
_entity.pdbx_description
1 polymer ?
#
loop_
_entity_poly.entity_id
_entity_poly.type
_entity_poly.pdbx_seq_one_letter_code
_entity_poly.pdbx_strand_id
1 'polypeptide(L)'
;MNLKTAFQDNERAVSPVIGVILMVAITVILAAVIGTFVLGLGDSIESEVNAGVTINGTDDSTSRTVTYTAQGTSTDLEVRGGDITDGISLETVGNSTTINSGGSYSAVAINEENGRETVVRTFEVADSS
;
A
#
# COMPACT_ATOMS: atom_id res chain seq x y z
N MET A 1 -17.37 54.69 -37.51
CA MET A 1 -16.59 53.44 -37.32
C MET A 1 -17.59 52.32 -37.09
N ASN A 2 -17.76 51.43 -38.06
CA ASN A 2 -18.71 50.31 -37.95
C ASN A 2 -18.00 49.11 -37.30
N LEU A 3 -17.97 49.07 -35.97
CA LEU A 3 -17.43 47.94 -35.19
C LEU A 3 -18.30 46.67 -35.27
N LYS A 4 -19.49 46.74 -35.88
CA LYS A 4 -20.43 45.61 -35.91
C LYS A 4 -20.07 44.55 -36.95
N THR A 5 -19.24 44.87 -37.94
CA THR A 5 -18.90 43.96 -39.04
C THR A 5 -17.66 43.10 -38.75
N ALA A 6 -16.79 43.53 -37.84
CA ALA A 6 -15.56 42.79 -37.51
C ALA A 6 -15.80 41.57 -36.59
N PHE A 7 -16.88 41.58 -35.81
CA PHE A 7 -17.21 40.46 -34.91
C PHE A 7 -18.07 39.39 -35.57
N GLN A 8 -18.88 39.72 -36.59
CA GLN A 8 -19.79 38.78 -37.26
C GLN A 8 -19.11 37.79 -38.23
N ASP A 9 -17.87 38.06 -38.66
CA ASP A 9 -17.15 37.17 -39.58
C ASP A 9 -16.42 36.01 -38.87
N ASN A 10 -16.42 35.98 -37.53
CA ASN A 10 -15.72 34.95 -36.75
C ASN A 10 -16.64 33.93 -36.06
N GLU A 11 -17.98 34.10 -36.08
CA GLU A 11 -18.90 33.02 -35.74
C GLU A 11 -19.07 32.04 -36.92
N ARG A 12 -18.05 31.23 -37.19
CA ARG A 12 -18.26 29.99 -37.93
C ARG A 12 -19.17 29.11 -37.10
N ALA A 13 -20.48 29.23 -37.31
CA ALA A 13 -21.48 28.33 -36.79
C ALA A 13 -21.09 26.91 -37.25
N VAL A 14 -20.60 26.12 -36.31
CA VAL A 14 -20.29 24.71 -36.55
C VAL A 14 -21.60 24.07 -37.01
N SER A 15 -21.59 23.32 -38.11
CA SER A 15 -22.82 22.67 -38.56
C SER A 15 -23.33 21.75 -37.45
N PRO A 16 -24.65 21.60 -37.27
CA PRO A 16 -25.21 20.79 -36.16
C PRO A 16 -24.58 19.39 -36.07
N VAL A 17 -24.24 18.80 -37.21
CA VAL A 17 -23.61 17.49 -37.31
C VAL A 17 -22.13 17.52 -36.89
N ILE A 18 -21.38 18.52 -37.34
CA ILE A 18 -19.95 18.65 -37.00
C ILE A 18 -19.79 19.02 -35.53
N GLY A 19 -20.70 19.83 -34.97
CA GLY A 19 -20.72 20.16 -33.55
C GLY A 19 -20.90 18.94 -32.67
N VAL A 20 -21.82 18.04 -33.05
CA VAL A 20 -22.05 16.78 -32.33
C VAL A 20 -20.82 15.87 -32.42
N ILE A 21 -20.22 15.73 -33.61
CA ILE A 21 -19.01 14.91 -33.77
C ILE A 21 -17.86 15.43 -32.91
N LEU A 22 -17.63 16.75 -32.90
CA LEU A 22 -16.57 17.37 -32.10
C LEU A 22 -16.83 17.24 -30.59
N MET A 23 -18.07 17.44 -30.16
CA MET A 23 -18.46 17.29 -28.75
C MET A 23 -18.25 15.85 -28.28
N VAL A 24 -18.69 14.87 -29.07
CA VAL A 24 -18.54 13.44 -28.74
C VAL A 24 -17.07 13.02 -28.77
N ALA A 25 -16.28 13.48 -29.75
CA ALA A 25 -14.88 13.11 -29.85
C ALA A 25 -14.08 13.52 -28.60
N ILE A 26 -14.26 14.76 -28.13
CA ILE A 26 -13.53 15.26 -26.96
C ILE A 26 -13.96 14.53 -25.68
N THR A 27 -15.26 14.30 -25.49
CA THR A 27 -15.75 13.60 -24.29
C THR A 27 -15.29 12.15 -24.24
N VAL A 28 -15.22 11.46 -25.38
CA VAL A 28 -14.68 10.09 -25.46
C VAL A 28 -13.20 10.04 -25.09
N ILE A 29 -12.40 11.00 -25.59
CA ILE A 29 -10.97 11.08 -25.26
C ILE A 29 -10.80 11.36 -23.75
N LEU A 30 -11.51 12.35 -23.21
CA LEU A 30 -11.41 12.70 -21.80
C LEU A 30 -11.86 11.54 -20.89
N ALA A 31 -12.94 10.85 -21.25
CA ALA A 31 -13.41 9.68 -20.51
C ALA A 31 -12.39 8.54 -20.51
N ALA A 32 -11.78 8.24 -21.66
CA ALA A 32 -10.76 7.20 -21.76
C ALA A 32 -9.52 7.53 -20.93
N VAL A 33 -9.05 8.77 -21.00
CA VAL A 33 -7.86 9.23 -20.26
C VAL A 33 -8.11 9.23 -18.75
N ILE A 34 -9.23 9.75 -18.28
CA ILE A 34 -9.55 9.72 -16.84
C ILE A 34 -9.75 8.27 -16.37
N GLY A 35 -10.32 7.40 -17.20
CA GLY A 35 -10.47 5.98 -16.89
C GLY A 35 -9.14 5.28 -16.61
N THR A 36 -8.09 5.54 -17.41
CA THR A 36 -6.77 4.97 -17.17
C THR A 36 -6.08 5.60 -15.96
N PHE A 37 -6.26 6.90 -15.71
CA PHE A 37 -5.73 7.55 -14.50
C PHE A 37 -6.39 7.04 -13.21
N VAL A 38 -7.71 6.83 -13.21
CA VAL A 38 -8.44 6.30 -12.04
C VAL A 38 -8.07 4.84 -11.79
N LEU A 39 -7.96 4.03 -12.85
CA LEU A 39 -7.55 2.63 -12.72
C LEU A 39 -6.09 2.51 -12.22
N GLY A 40 -5.19 3.36 -12.72
CA GLY A 40 -3.80 3.43 -12.24
C GLY A 40 -3.67 3.93 -10.80
N LEU A 41 -4.60 4.78 -10.33
CA LEU A 41 -4.64 5.21 -8.94
C LEU A 41 -5.09 4.08 -7.99
N GLY A 42 -5.98 3.19 -8.45
CA GLY A 42 -6.42 2.02 -7.69
C GLY A 42 -5.28 1.08 -7.34
N ASP A 43 -4.30 0.95 -8.23
CA ASP A 43 -3.08 0.16 -8.00
C ASP A 43 -2.12 0.84 -7.00
N SER A 44 -2.15 2.17 -6.91
CA SER A 44 -1.37 2.94 -5.92
C SER A 44 -2.02 2.98 -4.53
N ILE A 45 -3.32 2.66 -4.42
CA ILE A 45 -3.97 2.37 -3.13
C ILE A 45 -3.67 0.90 -2.80
N GLU A 46 -2.38 0.60 -2.77
CA GLU A 46 -1.85 -0.73 -2.56
C GLU A 46 -2.00 -1.02 -1.06
N SER A 47 -3.08 -1.72 -0.69
CA SER A 47 -3.48 -2.05 0.69
C SER A 47 -2.32 -2.60 1.53
N GLU A 48 -1.67 -1.79 2.36
CA GLU A 48 -0.59 -2.28 3.22
C GLU A 48 -1.07 -3.49 4.02
N VAL A 49 -0.21 -4.51 4.14
CA VAL A 49 -0.54 -5.68 4.96
C VAL A 49 -0.49 -5.25 6.41
N ASN A 50 -1.55 -5.53 7.16
CA ASN A 50 -1.64 -5.19 8.57
C ASN A 50 -1.80 -6.45 9.41
N ALA A 51 -1.01 -6.55 10.48
CA ALA A 51 -1.12 -7.55 11.52
C ALA A 51 -0.91 -6.91 12.91
N GLY A 52 -1.60 -7.44 13.91
CA GLY A 52 -1.38 -7.11 15.31
C GLY A 52 -0.24 -7.95 15.89
N VAL A 53 0.78 -7.29 16.43
CA VAL A 53 1.93 -7.94 17.08
C VAL A 53 2.18 -7.33 18.46
N THR A 54 2.24 -8.21 19.44
CA THR A 54 2.65 -7.85 20.81
C THR A 54 4.03 -8.40 21.08
N ILE A 55 4.95 -7.54 21.51
CA ILE A 55 6.27 -7.94 21.99
C ILE A 55 6.29 -7.74 23.49
N ASN A 56 6.48 -8.84 24.21
CA ASN A 56 6.62 -8.87 25.66
C ASN A 56 8.12 -8.89 26.01
N GLY A 57 8.51 -8.01 26.93
CA GLY A 57 9.89 -7.80 27.36
C GLY A 57 10.27 -6.32 27.34
N THR A 58 11.07 -5.92 28.33
CA THR A 58 11.67 -4.57 28.42
C THR A 58 12.89 -4.50 27.50
N ASP A 59 13.31 -3.30 27.08
CA ASP A 59 14.42 -3.13 26.14
C ASP A 59 15.76 -3.69 26.65
N ASP A 60 15.95 -3.77 27.98
CA ASP A 60 17.13 -4.40 28.61
C ASP A 60 17.02 -5.93 28.80
N SER A 61 15.99 -6.57 28.23
CA SER A 61 15.78 -8.02 28.42
C SER A 61 16.60 -8.83 27.41
N THR A 62 17.33 -9.83 27.92
CA THR A 62 18.05 -10.83 27.11
C THR A 62 17.12 -11.78 26.34
N SER A 63 15.83 -11.76 26.65
CA SER A 63 14.82 -12.54 25.96
C SER A 63 13.57 -11.71 25.70
N ARG A 64 13.00 -11.81 24.50
CA ARG A 64 11.71 -11.19 24.17
C ARG A 64 10.78 -12.19 23.50
N THR A 65 9.52 -12.15 23.88
CA THR A 65 8.48 -13.00 23.28
C THR A 65 7.64 -12.18 22.32
N VAL A 66 7.61 -12.60 21.06
CA VAL A 66 6.75 -12.03 20.02
C VAL A 66 5.50 -12.88 19.93
N THR A 67 4.34 -12.26 20.02
CA THR A 67 3.03 -12.91 19.91
C THR A 67 2.26 -12.32 18.74
N TYR A 68 1.75 -13.19 17.88
CA TYR A 68 0.82 -12.81 16.81
C TYR A 68 -0.57 -12.62 17.41
N THR A 69 -1.05 -11.38 17.53
CA THR A 69 -2.28 -11.07 18.29
C THR A 69 -3.50 -10.79 17.44
N ALA A 70 -3.32 -10.31 16.21
CA ALA A 70 -4.44 -10.10 15.29
C ALA A 70 -4.00 -10.32 13.84
N GLN A 71 -4.81 -11.03 13.06
CA GLN A 71 -4.49 -11.35 11.67
C GLN A 71 -4.54 -10.13 10.75
N GLY A 72 -5.51 -9.25 10.97
CA GLY A 72 -5.72 -8.08 10.09
C GLY A 72 -5.95 -8.51 8.65
N THR A 73 -5.11 -8.03 7.73
CA THR A 73 -5.07 -8.43 6.31
C THR A 73 -3.90 -9.35 5.98
N SER A 74 -3.15 -9.80 6.99
CA SER A 74 -2.04 -10.72 6.85
C SER A 74 -2.52 -12.17 6.79
N THR A 75 -1.80 -13.04 6.09
CA THR A 75 -1.97 -14.50 6.24
C THR A 75 -1.08 -14.97 7.37
N ASP A 76 0.19 -14.56 7.34
CA ASP A 76 1.25 -15.04 8.22
C ASP A 76 2.00 -13.88 8.87
N LEU A 77 2.69 -14.16 9.97
CA LEU A 77 3.62 -13.23 10.60
C LEU A 77 5.00 -13.87 10.69
N GLU A 78 6.02 -13.23 10.15
CA GLU A 78 7.39 -13.71 10.21
C GLU A 78 8.26 -12.78 11.06
N VAL A 79 9.08 -13.36 11.94
CA VAL A 79 10.08 -12.60 12.69
C VAL A 79 11.44 -12.82 12.05
N ARG A 80 12.06 -11.73 11.59
CA ARG A 80 13.36 -11.71 10.89
C ARG A 80 14.35 -10.80 11.60
N GLY A 81 15.65 -11.01 11.42
CA GLY A 81 16.72 -10.13 11.94
C GLY A 81 17.64 -10.80 12.96
N GLY A 82 18.63 -10.05 13.45
CA GLY A 82 19.69 -10.56 14.33
C GLY A 82 20.41 -11.77 13.74
N ASP A 83 20.58 -12.81 14.57
CA ASP A 83 21.17 -14.10 14.17
C ASP A 83 20.19 -15.06 13.44
N ILE A 84 18.93 -14.67 13.23
CA ILE A 84 17.94 -15.52 12.54
C ILE A 84 18.16 -15.39 11.03
N THR A 85 18.74 -16.44 10.43
CA THR A 85 18.97 -16.54 8.98
C THR A 85 17.72 -16.96 8.20
N ASP A 86 16.93 -17.87 8.75
CA ASP A 86 15.62 -18.28 8.22
C ASP A 86 14.56 -17.79 9.19
N GLY A 87 13.72 -16.84 8.77
CA GLY A 87 12.77 -16.19 9.67
C GLY A 87 11.80 -17.16 10.32
N ILE A 88 11.29 -16.78 11.49
CA ILE A 88 10.37 -17.61 12.25
C ILE A 88 8.95 -17.23 11.88
N SER A 89 8.25 -18.12 11.16
CA SER A 89 6.86 -17.92 10.76
C SER A 89 5.87 -18.32 11.86
N LEU A 90 4.85 -17.48 12.03
CA LEU A 90 3.70 -17.65 12.92
C LEU A 90 2.44 -17.59 12.05
N GLU A 91 1.90 -18.76 11.71
CA GLU A 91 0.79 -18.89 10.76
C GLU A 91 -0.59 -18.66 11.40
N THR A 92 -0.68 -18.71 12.73
CA THR A 92 -1.96 -18.65 13.45
C THR A 92 -1.91 -17.59 14.56
N VAL A 93 -2.99 -16.80 14.67
CA VAL A 93 -3.18 -15.86 15.76
C VAL A 93 -3.17 -16.58 17.11
N GLY A 94 -2.39 -16.05 18.06
CA GLY A 94 -2.11 -16.66 19.34
C GLY A 94 -0.77 -17.41 19.40
N ASN A 95 -0.15 -17.73 18.25
CA ASN A 95 1.21 -18.27 18.26
C ASN A 95 2.18 -17.23 18.82
N SER A 96 3.23 -17.73 19.46
CA SER A 96 4.31 -16.89 19.94
C SER A 96 5.66 -17.58 19.76
N THR A 97 6.69 -16.77 19.59
CA THR A 97 8.08 -17.22 19.57
C THR A 97 8.88 -16.39 20.54
N THR A 98 9.83 -17.01 21.22
CA THR A 98 10.74 -16.33 22.14
C THR A 98 12.13 -16.29 21.54
N ILE A 99 12.66 -15.08 21.41
CA ILE A 99 13.99 -14.81 20.90
C ILE A 99 14.90 -14.50 22.07
N ASN A 100 16.01 -15.25 22.15
CA ASN A 100 16.99 -15.18 23.24
C ASN A 100 18.40 -14.80 22.73
N SER A 101 18.52 -14.39 21.47
CA SER A 101 19.77 -13.86 20.90
C SER A 101 19.67 -12.34 20.89
N GLY A 102 20.78 -11.68 21.22
CA GLY A 102 20.88 -10.24 21.19
C GLY A 102 20.88 -9.72 19.76
N GLY A 103 20.18 -8.60 19.51
CA GLY A 103 20.16 -7.96 18.20
C GLY A 103 18.85 -7.28 17.87
N SER A 104 18.79 -6.72 16.66
CA SER A 104 17.62 -6.04 16.12
C SER A 104 16.77 -7.00 15.29
N TYR A 105 15.48 -7.07 15.62
CA TYR A 105 14.50 -7.93 14.99
C TYR A 105 13.31 -7.11 14.46
N SER A 106 12.66 -7.66 13.44
CA SER A 106 11.48 -7.09 12.79
C SER A 106 10.41 -8.16 12.70
N ALA A 107 9.20 -7.82 13.13
CA ALA A 107 8.00 -8.58 12.84
C ALA A 107 7.43 -8.07 11.51
N VAL A 108 7.30 -8.98 10.56
CA VAL A 108 6.86 -8.74 9.18
C VAL A 108 5.54 -9.46 8.96
N ALA A 109 4.52 -8.72 8.59
CA ALA A 109 3.23 -9.26 8.19
C ALA A 109 3.27 -9.61 6.71
N ILE A 110 2.89 -10.83 6.37
CA ILE A 110 2.94 -11.38 5.01
C ILE A 110 1.53 -11.75 4.59
N ASN A 111 1.11 -11.26 3.43
CA ASN A 111 -0.10 -11.74 2.77
C ASN A 111 0.31 -12.60 1.57
N GLU A 112 0.10 -13.91 1.68
CA GLU A 112 0.48 -14.86 0.63
C GLU A 112 -0.38 -14.75 -0.64
N GLU A 113 -1.59 -14.19 -0.54
CA GLU A 113 -2.52 -14.06 -1.67
C GLU A 113 -2.03 -13.03 -2.69
N ASN A 114 -1.43 -11.94 -2.21
CA ASN A 114 -0.88 -10.88 -3.05
C ASN A 114 0.65 -10.79 -3.04
N GLY A 115 1.32 -11.64 -2.24
CA GLY A 115 2.78 -11.66 -2.11
C GLY A 115 3.38 -10.41 -1.46
N ARG A 116 2.58 -9.65 -0.71
CA ARG A 116 3.01 -8.38 -0.11
C ARG A 116 3.47 -8.59 1.33
N GLU A 117 4.47 -7.82 1.72
CA GLU A 117 5.05 -7.85 3.05
C GLU A 117 5.11 -6.43 3.63
N THR A 118 4.76 -6.29 4.91
CA THR A 118 4.86 -5.02 5.65
C THR A 118 5.54 -5.25 6.99
N VAL A 119 6.56 -4.46 7.31
CA VAL A 119 7.15 -4.46 8.66
C VAL A 119 6.17 -3.80 9.62
N VAL A 120 5.55 -4.60 10.49
CA VAL A 120 4.54 -4.12 11.45
C VAL A 120 5.17 -3.60 12.73
N ARG A 121 6.34 -4.13 13.12
CA ARG A 121 7.04 -3.66 14.33
C ARG A 121 8.50 -4.07 14.33
N THR A 122 9.37 -3.22 14.85
CA THR A 122 10.77 -3.54 15.14
C THR A 122 11.01 -3.57 16.63
N PHE A 123 11.92 -4.42 17.08
CA PHE A 123 12.32 -4.51 18.48
C PHE A 123 13.77 -4.96 18.60
N GLU A 124 14.39 -4.63 19.72
CA GLU A 124 15.76 -5.02 20.04
C GLU A 124 15.75 -5.94 21.24
N VAL A 125 16.63 -6.95 21.24
CA VAL A 125 16.88 -7.86 22.35
C VAL A 125 18.28 -7.56 22.87
N ALA A 126 18.42 -7.36 24.17
CA ALA A 126 19.71 -7.07 24.78
C ALA A 126 20.62 -8.28 24.65
N ASP A 127 21.90 -8.05 24.34
CA ASP A 127 22.90 -9.12 24.30
C ASP A 127 23.30 -9.53 25.73
N SER A 128 23.44 -10.84 25.96
CA SER A 128 23.99 -11.35 27.21
C SER A 128 25.52 -11.23 27.18
N SER A 129 26.03 -10.02 27.39
CA SER A 129 27.45 -9.80 27.66
C SER A 129 27.87 -10.36 29.02
#